data_AF-A0A7W5E1G7-F1
#
_entry.id   AF-A0A7W5E1G7-F1
#
_cell.length_a   1.000
_cell.length_b   1.000
_cell.length_c   1.000
_cell.angle_alpha   90.00
_cell.angle_beta   90.00
_cell.angle_gamma   90.00
#
_symmetry.space_group_name_H-M   'P 1'
#
loop_
_entity.id
_entity.type
_entity.pdbx_description
1 polymer ?
#
loop_
_entity_poly.entity_id
_entity_poly.type
_entity_poly.pdbx_seq_one_letter_code
_entity_poly.pdbx_strand_id
1 'polypeptide(L)'
;MHSKFTILCLLFLTLAGTVSAEEQRETQQERDARMSWWREAKFGMFVHWGVYSVVGGEHNGKKLPNSAEWMMNRGKISIAEYSKYVKQFNPTKFDADEFVARAKNAGMKYLVITAKHHDGFSMFGSHSSPYNVVDATPFGRDIMKELSVACQKQGIRLGFYYSQAQDWHHPGGIGNNWDKSIQRVSNDEYVSEKAAPEVRQLLTEYGPIGIFWWDTPRAMSEESFNSLHSLTKLVPDVITNDRLGNDFPGDYKTFERKIPRSAPPGKDWEVCMPISGSWGYKLGDNDFKSTSTLIRNLIDIASKGGNYLLNVSPTGEGTLLPQAIERLEQIGDWMTVNSESIYGTTASPIGAFDWGRCTMKSAKSGSSANSDDDSQQNHLLYLHVFDWPSDGKLMVPGLKNKVQTAHLLANGQVLQTEATEDGVLVSLPKTAPDSIASVIAVKVSGPIETVAVTPTPDGKGELVLTADSSYINNNEGSREATVREHDGIPHVGYWLDDQASVQWDIKITQPGSYVVSATLSVEGDNTTFRVGPMGGQIEATVPSTGGYGKYVERSLGTLQFDEAGETIIQAKPVAGKWQPMNLRQLKLQKTEESK
;
A
#
# COMPACT_ATOMS: atom_id res chain seq x y z
N MET A 1 -76.42 32.79 45.51
CA MET A 1 -75.17 33.12 46.23
C MET A 1 -74.00 32.91 45.28
N HIS A 2 -73.35 33.99 44.84
CA HIS A 2 -72.21 33.97 43.93
C HIS A 2 -70.94 33.66 44.73
N SER A 3 -70.23 32.58 44.39
CA SER A 3 -68.92 32.27 44.99
C SER A 3 -67.81 32.87 44.14
N LYS A 4 -66.89 33.56 44.82
CA LYS A 4 -65.84 34.41 44.27
C LYS A 4 -64.59 33.61 43.88
N PHE A 5 -63.96 34.12 42.82
CA PHE A 5 -62.60 33.87 42.37
C PHE A 5 -61.55 33.84 43.48
N THR A 6 -60.56 32.95 43.36
CA THR A 6 -59.17 33.23 43.76
C THR A 6 -58.24 32.53 42.78
N ILE A 7 -57.39 33.33 42.12
CA ILE A 7 -56.35 32.95 41.19
C ILE A 7 -55.13 32.47 41.98
N LEU A 8 -54.56 31.33 41.61
CA LEU A 8 -53.19 30.96 41.99
C LEU A 8 -52.47 30.44 40.74
N CYS A 9 -51.57 31.27 40.20
CA CYS A 9 -50.63 30.90 39.14
C CYS A 9 -49.57 29.97 39.70
N LEU A 10 -49.45 28.77 39.13
CA LEU A 10 -48.26 27.92 39.25
C LEU A 10 -47.57 27.87 37.87
N LEU A 11 -46.47 28.61 37.75
CA LEU A 11 -45.49 28.42 36.68
C LEU A 11 -44.81 27.06 36.89
N PHE A 12 -45.04 26.11 35.99
CA PHE A 12 -44.14 24.97 35.80
C PHE A 12 -43.08 25.36 34.77
N LEU A 13 -41.85 25.60 35.24
CA LEU A 13 -40.67 25.71 34.39
C LEU A 13 -40.25 24.29 33.96
N THR A 14 -40.60 23.87 32.75
CA THR A 14 -39.99 22.69 32.13
C THR A 14 -38.65 23.10 31.54
N LEU A 15 -37.54 22.78 32.24
CA LEU A 15 -36.22 22.76 31.61
C LEU A 15 -36.22 21.64 30.55
N ALA A 16 -36.47 21.99 29.30
CA ALA A 16 -36.07 21.18 28.17
C ALA A 16 -34.56 21.33 28.02
N GLY A 17 -33.79 20.45 28.66
CA GLY A 17 -32.38 20.30 28.37
C GLY A 17 -32.23 19.80 26.93
N THR A 18 -31.72 20.65 26.06
CA THR A 18 -31.25 20.24 24.74
C THR A 18 -30.06 19.31 24.94
N VAL A 19 -30.31 18.00 24.87
CA VAL A 19 -29.22 17.04 24.64
C VAL A 19 -28.76 17.28 23.20
N SER A 20 -27.71 18.10 23.07
CA SER A 20 -26.89 18.09 21.86
C SER A 20 -26.34 16.67 21.74
N ALA A 21 -26.74 15.94 20.71
CA ALA A 21 -26.09 14.71 20.32
C ALA A 21 -24.69 15.08 19.81
N GLU A 22 -23.73 15.22 20.73
CA GLU A 22 -22.32 15.16 20.37
C GLU A 22 -22.10 13.79 19.75
N GLU A 23 -21.77 13.77 18.47
CA GLU A 23 -21.43 12.55 17.74
C GLU A 23 -20.25 11.89 18.48
N GLN A 24 -20.53 10.80 19.18
CA GLN A 24 -19.54 10.14 20.01
C GLN A 24 -18.45 9.58 19.08
N ARG A 25 -17.29 10.25 19.03
CA ARG A 25 -16.15 9.81 18.23
C ARG A 25 -15.71 8.42 18.69
N GLU A 26 -15.53 7.52 17.74
CA GLU A 26 -14.94 6.19 17.97
C GLU A 26 -13.62 6.33 18.73
N THR A 27 -13.48 5.60 19.83
CA THR A 27 -12.25 5.54 20.61
C THR A 27 -11.19 4.72 19.88
N GLN A 28 -9.91 4.91 20.23
CA GLN A 28 -8.83 4.11 19.64
C GLN A 28 -9.02 2.59 19.83
N GLN A 29 -9.54 2.18 21.00
CA GLN A 29 -9.79 0.77 21.31
C GLN A 29 -10.90 0.17 20.43
N GLU A 30 -11.99 0.92 20.20
CA GLU A 30 -13.07 0.50 19.30
C GLU A 30 -12.57 0.40 17.86
N ARG A 31 -11.82 1.42 17.40
CA ARG A 31 -11.18 1.39 16.08
C ARG A 31 -10.26 0.19 15.92
N ASP A 32 -9.44 -0.10 16.92
CA ASP A 32 -8.52 -1.23 16.87
C ASP A 32 -9.25 -2.58 16.86
N ALA A 33 -10.37 -2.70 17.57
CA ALA A 33 -11.23 -3.87 17.51
C ALA A 33 -11.84 -4.03 16.10
N ARG A 34 -12.37 -2.95 15.51
CA ARG A 34 -12.94 -2.95 14.15
C ARG A 34 -11.90 -3.27 13.08
N MET A 35 -10.69 -2.73 13.19
CA MET A 35 -9.60 -2.92 12.23
C MET A 35 -8.84 -4.26 12.40
N SER A 36 -9.04 -4.96 13.52
CA SER A 36 -8.27 -6.17 13.89
C SER A 36 -8.29 -7.25 12.81
N TRP A 37 -9.48 -7.57 12.27
CA TRP A 37 -9.62 -8.60 11.24
C TRP A 37 -8.87 -8.24 9.96
N TRP A 38 -8.82 -6.96 9.62
CA TRP A 38 -8.19 -6.48 8.40
C TRP A 38 -6.67 -6.47 8.53
N ARG A 39 -6.16 -6.08 9.71
CA ARG A 39 -4.73 -6.19 10.03
C ARG A 39 -4.25 -7.64 10.06
N GLU A 40 -5.10 -8.56 10.51
CA GLU A 40 -4.84 -10.01 10.47
C GLU A 40 -4.81 -10.53 9.03
N ALA A 41 -5.73 -10.05 8.17
CA ALA A 41 -5.96 -10.58 6.84
C ALA A 41 -4.73 -10.50 5.91
N LYS A 42 -4.02 -9.36 5.90
CA LYS A 42 -2.87 -9.00 5.04
C LYS A 42 -3.03 -9.11 3.52
N PHE A 43 -3.90 -9.96 3.02
CA PHE A 43 -3.99 -10.30 1.61
C PHE A 43 -5.44 -10.44 1.14
N GLY A 44 -5.78 -9.69 0.09
CA GLY A 44 -7.13 -9.66 -0.49
C GLY A 44 -7.12 -9.69 -2.02
N MET A 45 -8.28 -10.04 -2.58
CA MET A 45 -8.54 -9.98 -4.02
C MET A 45 -9.21 -8.65 -4.39
N PHE A 46 -8.66 -7.92 -5.34
CA PHE A 46 -9.43 -6.90 -6.06
C PHE A 46 -10.01 -7.52 -7.33
N VAL A 47 -11.18 -7.07 -7.74
CA VAL A 47 -11.79 -7.47 -9.01
C VAL A 47 -12.27 -6.24 -9.76
N HIS A 48 -11.66 -5.96 -10.91
CA HIS A 48 -12.16 -4.97 -11.87
C HIS A 48 -12.90 -5.67 -12.99
N TRP A 49 -14.23 -5.63 -12.91
CA TRP A 49 -15.10 -6.25 -13.89
C TRP A 49 -16.28 -5.35 -14.24
N GLY A 50 -16.61 -5.32 -15.53
CA GLY A 50 -17.64 -4.46 -16.09
C GLY A 50 -17.72 -4.59 -17.59
N VAL A 51 -18.52 -3.73 -18.22
CA VAL A 51 -18.87 -3.80 -19.66
C VAL A 51 -17.64 -3.69 -20.57
N TYR A 52 -16.60 -2.96 -20.14
CA TYR A 52 -15.33 -2.85 -20.85
C TYR A 52 -14.64 -4.22 -21.11
N SER A 53 -14.98 -5.25 -20.34
CA SER A 53 -14.46 -6.61 -20.51
C SER A 53 -15.02 -7.35 -21.73
N VAL A 54 -16.17 -6.92 -22.28
CA VAL A 54 -16.80 -7.55 -23.47
C VAL A 54 -15.84 -7.56 -24.66
N VAL A 55 -15.11 -6.46 -24.84
CA VAL A 55 -14.18 -6.25 -25.96
C VAL A 55 -12.73 -6.09 -25.50
N GLY A 56 -12.47 -6.34 -24.22
CA GLY A 56 -11.13 -6.24 -23.63
C GLY A 56 -10.45 -4.88 -23.86
N GLY A 57 -11.21 -3.78 -23.79
CA GLY A 57 -10.69 -2.43 -23.99
C GLY A 57 -10.42 -2.02 -25.45
N GLU A 58 -10.80 -2.83 -26.44
CA GLU A 58 -10.73 -2.46 -27.86
C GLU A 58 -12.00 -1.74 -28.32
N HIS A 59 -11.86 -0.79 -29.25
CA HIS A 59 -13.00 -0.13 -29.89
C HIS A 59 -12.75 0.01 -31.40
N ASN A 60 -13.69 -0.47 -32.22
CA ASN A 60 -13.59 -0.48 -33.69
C ASN A 60 -12.28 -1.08 -34.22
N GLY A 61 -11.85 -2.21 -33.64
CA GLY A 61 -10.61 -2.92 -34.00
C GLY A 61 -9.33 -2.20 -33.58
N LYS A 62 -9.42 -1.13 -32.77
CA LYS A 62 -8.26 -0.39 -32.26
C LYS A 62 -8.05 -0.67 -30.78
N LYS A 63 -6.81 -1.00 -30.43
CA LYS A 63 -6.34 -1.05 -29.05
C LYS A 63 -6.22 0.37 -28.50
N LEU A 64 -6.86 0.62 -27.36
CA LEU A 64 -6.81 1.92 -26.70
C LEU A 64 -5.65 1.98 -25.70
N PRO A 65 -5.06 3.18 -25.49
CA PRO A 65 -4.05 3.38 -24.45
C PRO A 65 -4.69 3.27 -23.06
N ASN A 66 -3.86 3.14 -22.02
CA ASN A 66 -4.28 2.94 -20.63
C ASN A 66 -4.84 1.52 -20.35
N SER A 67 -5.30 1.29 -19.13
CA SER A 67 -6.04 0.09 -18.74
C SER A 67 -7.42 0.04 -19.41
N ALA A 68 -7.96 -1.16 -19.59
CA ALA A 68 -9.18 -1.39 -20.39
C ALA A 68 -10.44 -0.70 -19.83
N GLU A 69 -10.56 -0.55 -18.51
CA GLU A 69 -11.69 0.11 -17.86
C GLU A 69 -11.81 1.61 -18.20
N TRP A 70 -10.76 2.21 -18.76
CA TRP A 70 -10.76 3.58 -19.28
C TRP A 70 -11.16 3.69 -20.76
N MET A 71 -11.56 2.60 -21.42
CA MET A 71 -11.81 2.58 -22.87
C MET A 71 -12.83 3.62 -23.33
N MET A 72 -13.90 3.87 -22.55
CA MET A 72 -14.92 4.86 -22.91
C MET A 72 -14.31 6.27 -22.98
N ASN A 73 -13.49 6.63 -21.99
CA ASN A 73 -12.79 7.92 -21.95
C ASN A 73 -11.68 8.04 -23.00
N ARG A 74 -10.86 7.00 -23.16
CA ARG A 74 -9.68 7.03 -24.04
C ARG A 74 -10.06 6.91 -25.51
N GLY A 75 -11.10 6.14 -25.81
CA GLY A 75 -11.69 6.05 -27.15
C GLY A 75 -12.65 7.19 -27.46
N LYS A 76 -12.98 8.06 -26.49
CA LYS A 76 -14.00 9.12 -26.62
C LYS A 76 -15.34 8.56 -27.12
N ILE A 77 -15.70 7.39 -26.60
CA ILE A 77 -16.86 6.61 -27.01
C ILE A 77 -18.10 7.28 -26.38
N SER A 78 -19.07 7.68 -27.20
CA SER A 78 -20.33 8.24 -26.70
C SER A 78 -21.10 7.20 -25.88
N ILE A 79 -22.03 7.66 -25.03
CA ILE A 79 -22.92 6.80 -24.26
C ILE A 79 -23.70 5.86 -25.18
N ALA A 80 -24.22 6.40 -26.30
CA ALA A 80 -24.97 5.61 -27.28
C ALA A 80 -24.13 4.49 -27.91
N GLU A 81 -22.87 4.76 -28.24
CA GLU A 81 -21.97 3.73 -28.79
C GLU A 81 -21.55 2.71 -27.72
N TYR A 82 -21.20 3.16 -26.51
CA TYR A 82 -20.80 2.27 -25.42
C TYR A 82 -21.95 1.35 -24.97
N SER A 83 -23.19 1.84 -25.01
CA SER A 83 -24.40 1.06 -24.69
C SER A 83 -24.58 -0.17 -25.58
N LYS A 84 -23.96 -0.20 -26.78
CA LYS A 84 -23.97 -1.41 -27.62
C LYS A 84 -23.21 -2.57 -26.99
N TYR A 85 -22.18 -2.30 -26.18
CA TYR A 85 -21.44 -3.33 -25.44
C TYR A 85 -22.23 -3.83 -24.24
N VAL A 86 -23.03 -2.97 -23.59
CA VAL A 86 -23.94 -3.37 -22.50
C VAL A 86 -24.90 -4.47 -22.96
N LYS A 87 -25.45 -4.34 -24.18
CA LYS A 87 -26.35 -5.34 -24.77
C LYS A 87 -25.67 -6.67 -25.13
N GLN A 88 -24.34 -6.70 -25.13
CA GLN A 88 -23.54 -7.91 -25.39
C GLN A 88 -23.01 -8.54 -24.09
N PHE A 89 -23.06 -7.82 -22.95
CA PHE A 89 -22.53 -8.32 -21.69
C PHE A 89 -23.41 -9.45 -21.16
N ASN A 90 -22.96 -10.70 -21.34
CA ASN A 90 -23.69 -11.90 -20.92
C ASN A 90 -22.70 -12.97 -20.42
N PRO A 91 -22.20 -12.84 -19.18
CA PRO A 91 -21.16 -13.72 -18.66
C PRO A 91 -21.71 -15.09 -18.23
N THR A 92 -22.07 -15.91 -19.21
CA THR A 92 -22.71 -17.23 -18.97
C THR A 92 -21.81 -18.24 -18.27
N LYS A 93 -20.49 -17.99 -18.18
CA LYS A 93 -19.52 -18.85 -17.47
C LYS A 93 -19.23 -18.35 -16.05
N PHE A 94 -19.86 -17.27 -15.59
CA PHE A 94 -19.69 -16.77 -14.23
C PHE A 94 -20.35 -17.70 -13.20
N ASP A 95 -19.52 -18.15 -12.25
CA ASP A 95 -19.91 -18.87 -11.05
C ASP A 95 -19.26 -18.20 -9.83
N ALA A 96 -20.09 -17.66 -8.94
CA ALA A 96 -19.62 -16.95 -7.75
C ALA A 96 -18.91 -17.88 -6.73
N ASP A 97 -19.36 -19.13 -6.60
CA ASP A 97 -18.74 -20.10 -5.69
C ASP A 97 -17.35 -20.47 -6.18
N GLU A 98 -17.19 -20.75 -7.48
CA GLU A 98 -15.88 -21.03 -8.07
C GLU A 98 -14.95 -19.81 -7.94
N PHE A 99 -15.47 -18.62 -8.22
CA PHE A 99 -14.67 -17.40 -8.18
C PHE A 99 -14.13 -17.11 -6.77
N VAL A 100 -14.99 -17.19 -5.74
CA VAL A 100 -14.58 -17.00 -4.34
C VAL A 100 -13.65 -18.13 -3.87
N ALA A 101 -13.85 -19.36 -4.36
CA ALA A 101 -12.95 -20.47 -4.05
C ALA A 101 -11.53 -20.21 -4.57
N ARG A 102 -11.38 -19.58 -5.74
CA ARG A 102 -10.06 -19.18 -6.27
C ARG A 102 -9.36 -18.18 -5.34
N ALA A 103 -10.08 -17.17 -4.84
CA ALA A 103 -9.52 -16.23 -3.87
C ALA A 103 -9.09 -16.94 -2.58
N LYS A 104 -9.96 -17.80 -2.04
CA LYS A 104 -9.68 -18.57 -0.83
C LYS A 104 -8.46 -19.48 -0.98
N ASN A 105 -8.37 -20.23 -2.08
CA ASN A 105 -7.29 -21.16 -2.35
C ASN A 105 -5.95 -20.42 -2.57
N ALA A 106 -5.98 -19.21 -3.11
CA ALA A 106 -4.80 -18.34 -3.19
C ALA A 106 -4.35 -17.77 -1.82
N GLY A 107 -5.10 -18.02 -0.75
CA GLY A 107 -4.80 -17.49 0.58
C GLY A 107 -5.31 -16.05 0.81
N MET A 108 -6.28 -15.57 0.04
CA MET A 108 -6.88 -14.26 0.30
C MET A 108 -7.97 -14.37 1.38
N LYS A 109 -8.13 -13.32 2.19
CA LYS A 109 -9.11 -13.28 3.30
C LYS A 109 -10.28 -12.34 3.04
N TYR A 110 -10.17 -11.49 2.05
CA TYR A 110 -11.20 -10.56 1.64
C TYR A 110 -11.20 -10.35 0.12
N LEU A 111 -12.33 -9.91 -0.41
CA LEU A 111 -12.54 -9.65 -1.83
C LEU A 111 -13.23 -8.30 -1.99
N VAL A 112 -12.65 -7.40 -2.78
CA VAL A 112 -13.21 -6.09 -3.14
C VAL A 112 -13.51 -6.10 -4.64
N ILE A 113 -14.76 -5.89 -5.03
CA ILE A 113 -15.17 -5.90 -6.44
C ILE A 113 -15.79 -4.56 -6.84
N THR A 114 -15.56 -4.13 -8.09
CA THR A 114 -16.18 -2.95 -8.69
C THR A 114 -17.71 -3.11 -8.77
N ALA A 115 -18.43 -2.62 -7.76
CA ALA A 115 -19.89 -2.52 -7.80
C ALA A 115 -20.34 -1.49 -8.86
N LYS A 116 -19.55 -0.41 -9.02
CA LYS A 116 -19.69 0.52 -10.13
C LYS A 116 -18.35 1.20 -10.44
N HIS A 117 -17.92 1.17 -11.69
CA HIS A 117 -16.73 1.89 -12.17
C HIS A 117 -17.11 3.21 -12.86
N HIS A 118 -16.12 3.92 -13.41
CA HIS A 118 -16.32 5.23 -14.04
C HIS A 118 -17.24 5.23 -15.27
N ASP A 119 -17.43 4.09 -15.93
CA ASP A 119 -18.40 3.99 -17.03
C ASP A 119 -19.86 4.09 -16.56
N GLY A 120 -20.07 4.15 -15.24
CA GLY A 120 -21.35 4.38 -14.61
C GLY A 120 -22.24 3.14 -14.57
N PHE A 121 -21.76 1.99 -15.03
CA PHE A 121 -22.54 0.77 -15.09
C PHE A 121 -22.56 0.05 -13.74
N SER A 122 -23.74 -0.15 -13.18
CA SER A 122 -23.91 -0.79 -11.88
C SER A 122 -23.92 -2.33 -12.06
N MET A 123 -22.97 -3.00 -11.43
CA MET A 123 -22.77 -4.45 -11.53
C MET A 123 -23.66 -5.26 -10.55
N PHE A 124 -24.77 -4.66 -10.12
CA PHE A 124 -25.81 -5.22 -9.24
C PHE A 124 -27.19 -4.69 -9.68
N GLY A 125 -28.28 -5.24 -9.14
CA GLY A 125 -29.65 -4.76 -9.42
C GLY A 125 -29.95 -3.41 -8.75
N SER A 126 -29.46 -2.32 -9.34
CA SER A 126 -29.64 -0.96 -8.80
C SER A 126 -31.09 -0.51 -8.87
N HIS A 127 -31.63 -0.04 -7.73
CA HIS A 127 -32.97 0.58 -7.68
C HIS A 127 -33.01 2.00 -8.26
N SER A 128 -31.86 2.67 -8.38
CA SER A 128 -31.78 4.08 -8.76
C SER A 128 -31.48 4.31 -10.23
N SER A 129 -31.02 3.28 -10.95
CA SER A 129 -30.74 3.38 -12.37
C SER A 129 -30.97 2.05 -13.08
N PRO A 130 -31.74 2.01 -14.19
CA PRO A 130 -31.88 0.82 -15.01
C PRO A 130 -30.61 0.51 -15.82
N TYR A 131 -29.59 1.37 -15.76
CA TYR A 131 -28.28 1.15 -16.38
C TYR A 131 -27.42 0.23 -15.50
N ASN A 132 -27.90 -1.01 -15.33
CA ASN A 132 -27.33 -2.00 -14.43
C ASN A 132 -27.34 -3.41 -15.04
N VAL A 133 -26.63 -4.34 -14.43
CA VAL A 133 -26.43 -5.71 -14.98
C VAL A 133 -27.73 -6.52 -15.10
N VAL A 134 -28.68 -6.31 -14.19
CA VAL A 134 -29.96 -7.06 -14.17
C VAL A 134 -30.89 -6.55 -15.27
N ASP A 135 -31.06 -5.23 -15.38
CA ASP A 135 -32.07 -4.63 -16.27
C ASP A 135 -31.57 -4.36 -17.69
N ALA A 136 -30.28 -4.03 -17.84
CA ALA A 136 -29.75 -3.54 -19.11
C ALA A 136 -29.16 -4.63 -20.01
N THR A 137 -28.94 -5.85 -19.50
CA THR A 137 -28.16 -6.90 -20.16
C THR A 137 -28.93 -8.21 -20.32
N PRO A 138 -28.51 -9.11 -21.24
CA PRO A 138 -29.08 -10.45 -21.33
C PRO A 138 -28.81 -11.36 -20.13
N PHE A 139 -27.87 -10.99 -19.24
CA PHE A 139 -27.47 -11.85 -18.11
C PHE A 139 -28.56 -11.97 -17.05
N GLY A 140 -29.23 -10.87 -16.71
CA GLY A 140 -30.39 -10.83 -15.81
C GLY A 140 -30.15 -11.25 -14.36
N ARG A 141 -28.91 -11.55 -13.97
CA ARG A 141 -28.52 -12.01 -12.62
C ARG A 141 -27.78 -10.92 -11.86
N ASP A 142 -27.95 -10.90 -10.55
CA ASP A 142 -27.26 -9.96 -9.66
C ASP A 142 -25.92 -10.54 -9.17
N ILE A 143 -24.82 -10.06 -9.78
CA ILE A 143 -23.46 -10.53 -9.50
C ILE A 143 -23.05 -10.24 -8.05
N MET A 144 -23.38 -9.07 -7.51
CA MET A 144 -22.97 -8.71 -6.14
C MET A 144 -23.71 -9.55 -5.10
N LYS A 145 -24.98 -9.87 -5.36
CA LYS A 145 -25.76 -10.75 -4.48
C LYS A 145 -25.19 -12.18 -4.47
N GLU A 146 -24.85 -12.71 -5.63
CA GLU A 146 -24.24 -14.04 -5.74
C GLU A 146 -22.87 -14.11 -5.05
N LEU A 147 -22.02 -13.10 -5.24
CA LEU A 147 -20.73 -13.02 -4.56
C LEU A 147 -20.88 -12.86 -3.05
N SER A 148 -21.87 -12.11 -2.57
CA SER A 148 -22.16 -12.00 -1.13
C SER A 148 -22.45 -13.36 -0.51
N VAL A 149 -23.31 -14.15 -1.15
CA VAL A 149 -23.64 -15.49 -0.66
C VAL A 149 -22.41 -16.40 -0.68
N ALA A 150 -21.63 -16.39 -1.77
CA ALA A 150 -20.42 -17.21 -1.89
C ALA A 150 -19.34 -16.81 -0.87
N CYS A 151 -19.10 -15.51 -0.68
CA CYS A 151 -18.15 -14.98 0.31
C CYS A 151 -18.52 -15.42 1.73
N GLN A 152 -19.80 -15.27 2.13
CA GLN A 152 -20.27 -15.72 3.43
C GLN A 152 -20.10 -17.24 3.61
N LYS A 153 -20.47 -18.03 2.61
CA LYS A 153 -20.32 -19.49 2.62
C LYS A 153 -18.88 -19.93 2.79
N GLN A 154 -17.93 -19.18 2.24
CA GLN A 154 -16.52 -19.59 2.18
C GLN A 154 -15.61 -18.91 3.21
N GLY A 155 -16.14 -17.96 3.98
CA GLY A 155 -15.41 -17.22 5.01
C GLY A 155 -14.51 -16.12 4.46
N ILE A 156 -14.89 -15.53 3.32
CA ILE A 156 -14.19 -14.39 2.72
C ILE A 156 -14.97 -13.12 3.06
N ARG A 157 -14.30 -12.08 3.59
CA ARG A 157 -14.96 -10.79 3.83
C ARG A 157 -15.19 -10.07 2.49
N LEU A 158 -16.45 -9.77 2.17
CA LEU A 158 -16.79 -9.03 0.96
C LEU A 158 -16.63 -7.53 1.16
N GLY A 159 -16.16 -6.85 0.13
CA GLY A 159 -16.12 -5.40 0.01
C GLY A 159 -16.54 -4.94 -1.38
N PHE A 160 -16.96 -3.69 -1.47
CA PHE A 160 -17.35 -3.07 -2.73
C PHE A 160 -16.46 -1.87 -3.03
N TYR A 161 -15.94 -1.84 -4.24
CA TYR A 161 -15.42 -0.63 -4.85
C TYR A 161 -16.57 0.17 -5.46
N TYR A 162 -16.50 1.49 -5.30
CA TYR A 162 -17.48 2.39 -5.88
C TYR A 162 -16.84 3.70 -6.35
N SER A 163 -17.03 4.04 -7.64
CA SER A 163 -16.64 5.35 -8.17
C SER A 163 -17.73 6.40 -7.83
N GLN A 164 -17.51 7.13 -6.74
CA GLN A 164 -18.56 7.92 -6.10
C GLN A 164 -18.94 9.19 -6.86
N ALA A 165 -17.96 9.95 -7.33
CA ALA A 165 -18.19 11.26 -7.96
C ALA A 165 -18.08 11.22 -9.49
N GLN A 166 -17.35 10.23 -10.01
CA GLN A 166 -17.07 10.03 -11.42
C GLN A 166 -18.03 8.99 -12.02
N ASP A 167 -18.81 9.43 -12.99
CA ASP A 167 -19.75 8.60 -13.73
C ASP A 167 -19.86 9.18 -15.15
N TRP A 168 -19.47 8.39 -16.16
CA TRP A 168 -19.44 8.84 -17.55
C TRP A 168 -20.78 8.64 -18.27
N HIS A 169 -21.75 8.00 -17.61
CA HIS A 169 -23.09 7.81 -18.13
C HIS A 169 -24.06 8.86 -17.58
N HIS A 170 -24.04 9.14 -16.27
CA HIS A 170 -24.99 10.06 -15.65
C HIS A 170 -24.73 11.52 -16.06
N PRO A 171 -25.77 12.34 -16.35
CA PRO A 171 -25.57 13.72 -16.78
C PRO A 171 -24.88 14.64 -15.76
N GLY A 172 -25.02 14.36 -14.47
CA GLY A 172 -24.30 15.04 -13.37
C GLY A 172 -22.96 14.41 -12.99
N GLY A 173 -22.57 13.28 -13.61
CA GLY A 173 -21.33 12.59 -13.29
C GLY A 173 -20.08 13.30 -13.84
N ILE A 174 -18.98 13.26 -13.08
CA ILE A 174 -17.74 13.96 -13.43
C ILE A 174 -16.96 13.16 -14.49
N GLY A 175 -16.49 13.86 -15.53
CA GLY A 175 -15.38 13.40 -16.37
C GLY A 175 -15.71 13.01 -17.80
N ASN A 176 -16.98 13.02 -18.23
CA ASN A 176 -17.35 12.83 -19.64
C ASN A 176 -17.47 14.16 -20.42
N ASN A 177 -16.35 14.78 -20.78
CA ASN A 177 -16.40 16.04 -21.55
C ASN A 177 -16.46 15.85 -23.08
N TRP A 178 -16.50 14.61 -23.57
CA TRP A 178 -16.43 14.31 -25.00
C TRP A 178 -17.80 14.05 -25.62
N ASP A 179 -18.73 13.44 -24.89
CA ASP A 179 -20.08 13.22 -25.38
C ASP A 179 -20.90 14.52 -25.28
N LYS A 180 -21.11 15.17 -26.43
CA LYS A 180 -21.81 16.45 -26.53
C LYS A 180 -23.34 16.31 -26.51
N SER A 181 -23.87 15.08 -26.50
CA SER A 181 -25.31 14.84 -26.42
C SER A 181 -25.87 14.98 -25.00
N ILE A 182 -25.01 14.97 -23.98
CA ILE A 182 -25.40 15.02 -22.58
C ILE A 182 -25.92 16.42 -22.21
N GLN A 183 -27.16 16.51 -21.80
CA GLN A 183 -27.70 17.70 -21.12
C GLN A 183 -27.26 17.70 -19.67
N ARG A 184 -26.32 18.57 -19.32
CA ARG A 184 -25.64 18.55 -18.01
C ARG A 184 -26.54 19.03 -16.88
N VAL A 185 -26.48 18.30 -15.76
CA VAL A 185 -27.06 18.66 -14.46
C VAL A 185 -25.94 18.77 -13.42
N SER A 186 -26.27 19.16 -12.19
CA SER A 186 -25.26 19.33 -11.14
C SER A 186 -24.68 17.98 -10.68
N ASN A 187 -23.49 18.00 -10.08
CA ASN A 187 -22.94 16.79 -9.47
C ASN A 187 -23.74 16.36 -8.24
N ASP A 188 -24.32 17.31 -7.51
CA ASP A 188 -25.17 17.02 -6.34
C ASP A 188 -26.45 16.28 -6.74
N GLU A 189 -27.04 16.60 -7.90
CA GLU A 189 -28.16 15.85 -8.45
C GLU A 189 -27.77 14.40 -8.73
N TYR A 190 -26.61 14.17 -9.37
CA TYR A 190 -26.09 12.80 -9.56
C TYR A 190 -25.86 12.06 -8.24
N VAL A 191 -25.26 12.71 -7.24
CA VAL A 191 -24.99 12.07 -5.95
C VAL A 191 -26.28 11.73 -5.23
N SER A 192 -27.24 12.66 -5.19
CA SER A 192 -28.52 12.47 -4.50
C SER A 192 -29.43 11.45 -5.20
N GLU A 193 -29.49 11.44 -6.54
CA GLU A 193 -30.41 10.58 -7.30
C GLU A 193 -29.87 9.17 -7.53
N LYS A 194 -28.54 9.04 -7.67
CA LYS A 194 -27.91 7.75 -8.00
C LYS A 194 -26.89 7.32 -6.97
N ALA A 195 -25.84 8.11 -6.70
CA ALA A 195 -24.68 7.59 -5.97
C ALA A 195 -24.98 7.22 -4.51
N ALA A 196 -25.60 8.12 -3.75
CA ALA A 196 -25.94 7.87 -2.35
C ALA A 196 -27.02 6.77 -2.20
N PRO A 197 -28.10 6.73 -3.02
CA PRO A 197 -29.02 5.60 -3.03
C PRO A 197 -28.37 4.25 -3.33
N GLU A 198 -27.49 4.17 -4.33
CA GLU A 198 -26.76 2.94 -4.67
C GLU A 198 -25.82 2.48 -3.54
N VAL A 199 -25.08 3.42 -2.93
CA VAL A 199 -24.23 3.13 -1.76
C VAL A 199 -25.06 2.62 -0.60
N ARG A 200 -26.21 3.25 -0.32
CA ARG A 200 -27.14 2.79 0.73
C ARG A 200 -27.57 1.35 0.45
N GLN A 201 -28.02 1.07 -0.77
CA GLN A 201 -28.47 -0.26 -1.17
C GLN A 201 -27.37 -1.31 -0.97
N LEU A 202 -26.15 -1.03 -1.44
CA LEU A 202 -24.98 -1.90 -1.28
C LEU A 202 -24.65 -2.21 0.18
N LEU A 203 -24.80 -1.22 1.07
CA LEU A 203 -24.55 -1.37 2.50
C LEU A 203 -25.67 -2.10 3.25
N THR A 204 -26.91 -2.09 2.75
CA THR A 204 -28.06 -2.63 3.50
C THR A 204 -28.66 -3.93 2.95
N GLU A 205 -28.44 -4.26 1.67
CA GLU A 205 -29.15 -5.38 1.01
C GLU A 205 -28.26 -6.56 0.61
N TYR A 206 -26.94 -6.38 0.66
CA TYR A 206 -25.94 -7.35 0.19
C TYR A 206 -25.21 -8.06 1.33
N GLY A 207 -25.78 -8.10 2.53
CA GLY A 207 -25.21 -8.80 3.68
C GLY A 207 -24.10 -8.02 4.39
N PRO A 208 -23.37 -8.65 5.33
CA PRO A 208 -22.29 -7.98 6.03
C PRO A 208 -21.15 -7.63 5.06
N ILE A 209 -20.94 -6.34 4.85
CA ILE A 209 -19.84 -5.81 4.03
C ILE A 209 -18.72 -5.35 4.96
N GLY A 210 -17.50 -5.83 4.70
CA GLY A 210 -16.32 -5.49 5.48
C GLY A 210 -15.62 -4.23 4.99
N ILE A 211 -15.64 -3.94 3.68
CA ILE A 211 -14.90 -2.82 3.07
C ILE A 211 -15.80 -2.05 2.10
N PHE A 212 -15.81 -0.72 2.21
CA PHE A 212 -16.32 0.16 1.16
C PHE A 212 -15.16 1.01 0.61
N TRP A 213 -14.74 0.70 -0.61
CA TRP A 213 -13.54 1.22 -1.25
C TRP A 213 -13.91 2.33 -2.24
N TRP A 214 -13.63 3.58 -1.89
CA TRP A 214 -13.92 4.77 -2.70
C TRP A 214 -12.86 5.00 -3.76
N ASP A 215 -13.22 5.59 -4.90
CA ASP A 215 -12.24 5.91 -5.93
C ASP A 215 -12.41 7.24 -6.62
N THR A 216 -11.30 7.75 -7.18
CA THR A 216 -11.18 9.06 -7.81
C THR A 216 -11.68 10.15 -6.87
N PRO A 217 -10.90 10.54 -5.84
CA PRO A 217 -11.28 11.56 -4.85
C PRO A 217 -11.41 12.94 -5.50
N ARG A 218 -12.46 13.14 -6.28
CA ARG A 218 -12.84 14.40 -6.90
C ARG A 218 -13.49 15.28 -5.84
N ALA A 219 -13.28 16.59 -5.95
CA ALA A 219 -13.98 17.54 -5.12
C ALA A 219 -15.50 17.40 -5.33
N MET A 220 -16.22 17.25 -4.22
CA MET A 220 -17.69 17.25 -4.15
C MET A 220 -18.12 18.39 -3.23
N SER A 221 -19.38 18.82 -3.33
CA SER A 221 -19.95 19.71 -2.32
C SER A 221 -19.91 19.04 -0.94
N GLU A 222 -19.97 19.85 0.11
CA GLU A 222 -20.04 19.35 1.49
C GLU A 222 -21.28 18.47 1.70
N GLU A 223 -22.42 18.84 1.11
CA GLU A 223 -23.65 18.06 1.17
C GLU A 223 -23.48 16.67 0.53
N SER A 224 -22.96 16.62 -0.70
CA SER A 224 -22.69 15.37 -1.41
C SER A 224 -21.71 14.48 -0.64
N PHE A 225 -20.62 15.07 -0.13
CA PHE A 225 -19.66 14.34 0.68
C PHE A 225 -20.30 13.76 1.95
N ASN A 226 -21.03 14.58 2.72
CA ASN A 226 -21.67 14.16 3.96
C ASN A 226 -22.77 13.11 3.70
N SER A 227 -23.48 13.20 2.59
CA SER A 227 -24.49 12.21 2.19
C SER A 227 -23.89 10.81 1.99
N LEU A 228 -22.69 10.72 1.41
CA LEU A 228 -21.98 9.45 1.20
C LEU A 228 -21.28 8.98 2.47
N HIS A 229 -20.61 9.89 3.18
CA HIS A 229 -19.86 9.56 4.39
C HIS A 229 -20.78 9.00 5.49
N SER A 230 -21.93 9.65 5.72
CA SER A 230 -22.89 9.24 6.76
C SER A 230 -23.47 7.84 6.52
N LEU A 231 -23.58 7.38 5.26
CA LEU A 231 -24.06 6.03 4.94
C LEU A 231 -23.14 4.93 5.49
N THR A 232 -21.84 5.20 5.62
CA THR A 232 -20.90 4.24 6.21
C THR A 232 -21.26 3.88 7.66
N LYS A 233 -21.97 4.77 8.36
CA LYS A 233 -22.44 4.54 9.74
C LYS A 233 -23.60 3.55 9.84
N LEU A 234 -24.24 3.19 8.70
CA LEU A 234 -25.27 2.15 8.66
C LEU A 234 -24.71 0.76 8.95
N VAL A 235 -23.40 0.57 8.74
CA VAL A 235 -22.69 -0.69 8.95
C VAL A 235 -21.49 -0.41 9.85
N PRO A 236 -21.63 -0.47 11.19
CA PRO A 236 -20.58 -0.05 12.11
C PRO A 236 -19.23 -0.73 11.89
N ASP A 237 -19.22 -1.97 11.41
CA ASP A 237 -18.01 -2.76 11.15
C ASP A 237 -17.36 -2.49 9.79
N VAL A 238 -17.96 -1.66 8.92
CA VAL A 238 -17.39 -1.37 7.60
C VAL A 238 -16.14 -0.50 7.76
N ILE A 239 -15.12 -0.80 6.97
CA ILE A 239 -13.92 0.03 6.86
C ILE A 239 -13.87 0.71 5.49
N THR A 240 -13.25 1.88 5.43
CA THR A 240 -13.13 2.68 4.21
C THR A 240 -11.70 3.12 3.97
N ASN A 241 -11.34 3.28 2.71
CA ASN A 241 -10.07 3.87 2.33
C ASN A 241 -10.12 5.42 2.34
N ASP A 242 -8.96 6.06 2.14
CA ASP A 242 -8.76 7.51 2.15
C ASP A 242 -9.18 8.24 0.85
N ARG A 243 -10.10 7.66 0.06
CA ARG A 243 -10.37 8.11 -1.32
C ARG A 243 -11.77 8.67 -1.56
N LEU A 244 -12.51 8.99 -0.50
CA LEU A 244 -13.84 9.60 -0.64
C LEU A 244 -13.76 11.02 -1.26
N GLY A 245 -12.72 11.80 -0.94
CA GLY A 245 -12.55 13.20 -1.35
C GLY A 245 -12.28 14.12 -0.15
N ASN A 246 -12.06 15.42 -0.38
CA ASN A 246 -11.97 16.46 0.67
C ASN A 246 -11.02 16.12 1.84
N ASP A 247 -9.82 15.61 1.53
CA ASP A 247 -8.81 15.18 2.51
C ASP A 247 -9.31 14.13 3.53
N PHE A 248 -10.37 13.41 3.20
CA PHE A 248 -10.93 12.35 4.03
C PHE A 248 -9.85 11.30 4.36
N PRO A 249 -9.53 11.10 5.66
CA PRO A 249 -8.39 10.26 6.03
C PRO A 249 -8.67 8.76 5.84
N GLY A 250 -9.94 8.35 5.77
CA GLY A 250 -10.34 6.95 5.79
C GLY A 250 -9.93 6.22 7.07
N ASP A 251 -10.14 4.91 7.08
CA ASP A 251 -9.59 4.02 8.10
C ASP A 251 -8.16 3.60 7.77
N TYR A 252 -7.78 3.61 6.49
CA TYR A 252 -6.44 3.25 6.02
C TYR A 252 -6.02 4.03 4.76
N LYS A 253 -4.70 4.16 4.59
CA LYS A 253 -4.07 4.84 3.46
C LYS A 253 -3.96 3.93 2.24
N THR A 254 -4.28 4.46 1.05
CA THR A 254 -4.20 3.71 -0.22
C THR A 254 -2.94 4.06 -1.01
N PHE A 255 -2.24 3.04 -1.50
CA PHE A 255 -1.19 3.14 -2.51
C PHE A 255 -1.57 2.32 -3.74
N GLU A 256 -1.43 2.90 -4.93
CA GLU A 256 -1.73 2.22 -6.20
C GLU A 256 -0.45 1.86 -6.92
N ARG A 257 -0.33 0.59 -7.34
CA ARG A 257 0.72 0.05 -8.20
C ARG A 257 2.15 0.14 -7.68
N LYS A 258 2.41 0.87 -6.60
CA LYS A 258 3.72 1.09 -6.01
C LYS A 258 3.70 0.78 -4.52
N ILE A 259 4.60 -0.10 -4.10
CA ILE A 259 4.83 -0.36 -2.68
C ILE A 259 5.62 0.82 -2.12
N PRO A 260 5.18 1.45 -1.02
CA PRO A 260 5.95 2.53 -0.41
C PRO A 260 7.29 1.99 0.12
N ARG A 261 8.32 2.84 0.12
CA ARG A 261 9.65 2.46 0.63
C ARG A 261 9.60 2.21 2.13
N SER A 262 8.91 3.10 2.85
CA SER A 262 8.67 3.01 4.28
C SER A 262 7.17 3.06 4.55
N ALA A 263 6.75 2.43 5.65
CA ALA A 263 5.37 2.50 6.09
C ALA A 263 4.97 3.96 6.39
N PRO A 264 3.73 4.39 6.06
CA PRO A 264 3.22 5.66 6.55
C PRO A 264 3.19 5.66 8.09
N PRO A 265 3.76 6.69 8.76
CA PRO A 265 3.82 6.72 10.22
C PRO A 265 2.44 6.64 10.86
N GLY A 266 2.25 5.68 11.78
CA GLY A 266 1.03 5.56 12.59
C GLY A 266 -0.27 5.29 11.81
N LYS A 267 -0.19 4.83 10.56
CA LYS A 267 -1.38 4.59 9.71
C LYS A 267 -1.43 3.14 9.26
N ASP A 268 -2.63 2.57 9.31
CA ASP A 268 -2.97 1.38 8.54
C ASP A 268 -2.93 1.72 7.04
N TRP A 269 -2.47 0.79 6.19
CA TRP A 269 -2.32 1.07 4.76
C TRP A 269 -2.37 -0.17 3.86
N GLU A 270 -2.83 0.04 2.63
CA GLU A 270 -3.03 -0.98 1.62
C GLU A 270 -2.34 -0.60 0.31
N VAL A 271 -1.72 -1.57 -0.35
CA VAL A 271 -1.31 -1.43 -1.76
C VAL A 271 -2.28 -2.23 -2.61
N CYS A 272 -2.96 -1.57 -3.55
CA CYS A 272 -3.69 -2.25 -4.62
C CYS A 272 -2.84 -2.31 -5.90
N MET A 273 -2.85 -3.46 -6.57
CA MET A 273 -2.03 -3.66 -7.78
C MET A 273 -2.66 -4.66 -8.76
N PRO A 274 -2.69 -4.38 -10.07
CA PRO A 274 -3.10 -5.36 -11.08
C PRO A 274 -2.11 -6.52 -11.17
N ILE A 275 -2.63 -7.73 -11.36
CA ILE A 275 -1.83 -8.91 -11.65
C ILE A 275 -1.10 -8.79 -12.99
N SER A 276 -1.67 -8.06 -13.95
CA SER A 276 -1.06 -7.69 -15.23
C SER A 276 -0.87 -6.17 -15.36
N GLY A 277 -0.74 -5.63 -16.59
CA GLY A 277 -0.59 -4.19 -16.83
C GLY A 277 -1.88 -3.38 -16.68
N SER A 278 -3.04 -4.03 -16.77
CA SER A 278 -4.38 -3.41 -16.75
C SER A 278 -5.18 -3.81 -15.50
N TRP A 279 -6.05 -2.93 -14.99
CA TRP A 279 -7.00 -3.29 -13.93
C TRP A 279 -8.14 -4.14 -14.49
N GLY A 280 -8.87 -3.63 -15.49
CA GLY A 280 -9.88 -4.40 -16.23
C GLY A 280 -9.27 -5.35 -17.27
N TYR A 281 -10.03 -6.34 -17.71
CA TYR A 281 -9.58 -7.31 -18.73
C TYR A 281 -9.19 -6.57 -20.02
N LYS A 282 -7.95 -6.78 -20.47
CA LYS A 282 -7.40 -6.15 -21.67
C LYS A 282 -7.00 -7.20 -22.70
N LEU A 283 -7.59 -7.14 -23.89
CA LEU A 283 -7.35 -8.11 -24.94
C LEU A 283 -5.89 -8.05 -25.43
N GLY A 284 -5.22 -9.20 -25.39
CA GLY A 284 -3.80 -9.32 -25.76
C GLY A 284 -2.83 -8.71 -24.75
N ASP A 285 -3.25 -8.47 -23.50
CA ASP A 285 -2.33 -8.16 -22.41
C ASP A 285 -1.53 -9.41 -22.03
N ASN A 286 -0.20 -9.33 -22.20
CA ASN A 286 0.75 -10.38 -21.83
C ASN A 286 1.69 -9.93 -20.71
N ASP A 287 1.47 -8.75 -20.12
CA ASP A 287 2.32 -8.15 -19.08
C ASP A 287 1.93 -8.66 -17.68
N PHE A 288 1.75 -9.98 -17.55
CA PHE A 288 1.48 -10.61 -16.27
C PHE A 288 2.73 -10.61 -15.40
N LYS A 289 2.59 -10.15 -14.16
CA LYS A 289 3.65 -10.28 -13.16
C LYS A 289 3.93 -11.76 -12.91
N SER A 290 5.22 -12.07 -12.75
CA SER A 290 5.63 -13.42 -12.37
C SER A 290 5.12 -13.77 -10.97
N THR A 291 4.94 -15.06 -10.69
CA THR A 291 4.59 -15.55 -9.34
C THR A 291 5.61 -15.09 -8.30
N SER A 292 6.89 -15.10 -8.66
CA SER A 292 7.97 -14.60 -7.80
C SER A 292 7.75 -13.14 -7.40
N THR A 293 7.42 -12.28 -8.37
CA THR A 293 7.08 -10.88 -8.10
C THR A 293 5.88 -10.75 -7.17
N LEU A 294 4.82 -11.53 -7.40
CA LEU A 294 3.58 -11.43 -6.62
C LEU A 294 3.76 -11.87 -5.16
N ILE A 295 4.47 -12.99 -4.93
CA ILE A 295 4.79 -13.47 -3.59
C ILE A 295 5.73 -12.51 -2.88
N ARG A 296 6.81 -12.05 -3.54
CA ARG A 296 7.75 -11.11 -2.95
C ARG A 296 7.11 -9.75 -2.65
N ASN A 297 6.14 -9.30 -3.45
CA ASN A 297 5.34 -8.11 -3.15
C ASN A 297 4.50 -8.29 -1.88
N LEU A 298 3.80 -9.43 -1.74
CA LEU A 298 3.03 -9.74 -0.53
C LEU A 298 3.92 -9.69 0.72
N ILE A 299 5.11 -10.31 0.64
CA ILE A 299 6.09 -10.33 1.72
C ILE A 299 6.62 -8.93 2.02
N ASP A 300 7.02 -8.15 1.01
CA ASP A 300 7.56 -6.79 1.20
C ASP A 300 6.52 -5.87 1.85
N ILE A 301 5.26 -5.95 1.42
CA ILE A 301 4.15 -5.19 2.00
C ILE A 301 3.91 -5.60 3.45
N ALA A 302 3.80 -6.90 3.73
CA ALA A 302 3.61 -7.42 5.08
C ALA A 302 4.77 -7.06 6.02
N SER A 303 6.01 -7.08 5.51
CA SER A 303 7.23 -6.68 6.26
C SER A 303 7.24 -5.21 6.68
N LYS A 304 6.42 -4.38 6.03
CA LYS A 304 6.20 -2.97 6.34
C LYS A 304 4.86 -2.73 7.06
N GLY A 305 4.16 -3.81 7.43
CA GLY A 305 2.90 -3.77 8.18
C GLY A 305 1.64 -3.54 7.35
N GLY A 306 1.73 -3.42 6.03
CA GLY A 306 0.58 -3.13 5.16
C GLY A 306 -0.17 -4.36 4.69
N ASN A 307 -1.26 -4.12 3.95
CA ASN A 307 -2.04 -5.14 3.25
C ASN A 307 -1.84 -5.08 1.73
N TYR A 308 -1.88 -6.24 1.07
CA TYR A 308 -1.83 -6.36 -0.38
C TYR A 308 -3.20 -6.71 -0.96
N LEU A 309 -3.73 -5.84 -1.82
CA LEU A 309 -4.96 -6.04 -2.56
C LEU A 309 -4.65 -6.33 -4.04
N LEU A 310 -4.50 -7.62 -4.36
CA LEU A 310 -4.10 -8.08 -5.69
C LEU A 310 -5.30 -8.14 -6.63
N ASN A 311 -5.26 -7.36 -7.71
CA ASN A 311 -6.35 -7.28 -8.67
C ASN A 311 -6.31 -8.37 -9.74
N VAL A 312 -7.46 -8.98 -9.99
CA VAL A 312 -7.75 -9.85 -11.15
C VAL A 312 -8.79 -9.22 -12.06
N SER A 313 -8.83 -9.71 -13.30
CA SER A 313 -9.55 -9.06 -14.39
C SER A 313 -10.42 -10.07 -15.15
N PRO A 314 -11.69 -10.30 -14.74
CA PRO A 314 -12.56 -11.24 -15.44
C PRO A 314 -12.87 -10.78 -16.87
N THR A 315 -12.95 -11.76 -17.77
CA THR A 315 -13.34 -11.57 -19.17
C THR A 315 -14.83 -11.23 -19.30
N GLY A 316 -15.29 -10.83 -20.49
CA GLY A 316 -16.71 -10.63 -20.75
C GLY A 316 -17.58 -11.89 -20.57
N GLU A 317 -16.97 -13.09 -20.53
CA GLU A 317 -17.67 -14.35 -20.27
C GLU A 317 -17.80 -14.68 -18.78
N GLY A 318 -17.11 -13.94 -17.89
CA GLY A 318 -17.12 -14.17 -16.44
C GLY A 318 -16.01 -15.06 -15.90
N THR A 319 -15.05 -15.45 -16.73
CA THR A 319 -13.87 -16.26 -16.32
C THR A 319 -12.61 -15.42 -16.21
N LEU A 320 -11.64 -15.88 -15.41
CA LEU A 320 -10.28 -15.35 -15.42
C LEU A 320 -9.47 -15.96 -16.57
N LEU A 321 -8.43 -15.24 -17.02
CA LEU A 321 -7.47 -15.79 -17.96
C LEU A 321 -6.64 -16.92 -17.33
N PRO A 322 -6.22 -17.96 -18.09
CA PRO A 322 -5.44 -19.07 -17.56
C PRO A 322 -4.17 -18.63 -16.81
N GLN A 323 -3.49 -17.60 -17.28
CA GLN A 323 -2.30 -17.05 -16.62
C GLN A 323 -2.64 -16.52 -15.23
N ALA A 324 -3.76 -15.81 -15.06
CA ALA A 324 -4.18 -15.32 -13.75
C ALA A 324 -4.49 -16.48 -12.80
N ILE A 325 -5.15 -17.52 -13.30
CA ILE A 325 -5.47 -18.74 -12.54
C ILE A 325 -4.17 -19.42 -12.08
N GLU A 326 -3.23 -19.66 -12.99
CA GLU A 326 -1.94 -20.29 -12.69
C GLU A 326 -1.17 -19.51 -11.60
N ARG A 327 -1.16 -18.16 -11.68
CA ARG A 327 -0.50 -17.33 -10.66
C ARG A 327 -1.18 -17.43 -9.31
N LEU A 328 -2.51 -17.42 -9.25
CA LEU A 328 -3.27 -17.56 -8.01
C LEU A 328 -3.05 -18.93 -7.36
N GLU A 329 -3.02 -19.99 -8.16
CA GLU A 329 -2.75 -21.36 -7.70
C GLU A 329 -1.35 -21.46 -7.10
N GLN A 330 -0.32 -20.97 -7.80
CA GLN A 330 1.06 -21.00 -7.32
C GLN A 330 1.29 -20.12 -6.07
N ILE A 331 0.57 -18.99 -5.95
CA ILE A 331 0.54 -18.20 -4.70
C ILE A 331 -0.10 -19.02 -3.58
N GLY A 332 -1.21 -19.72 -3.87
CA GLY A 332 -1.89 -20.61 -2.95
C GLY A 332 -1.01 -21.73 -2.42
N ASP A 333 -0.22 -22.35 -3.29
CA ASP A 333 0.77 -23.38 -2.91
C ASP A 333 1.79 -22.83 -1.90
N TRP A 334 2.33 -21.64 -2.15
CA TRP A 334 3.26 -20.98 -1.23
C TRP A 334 2.58 -20.59 0.10
N MET A 335 1.35 -20.05 0.03
CA MET A 335 0.57 -19.64 1.22
C MET A 335 0.17 -20.85 2.08
N THR A 336 -0.08 -22.01 1.48
CA THR A 336 -0.41 -23.25 2.22
C THR A 336 0.71 -23.62 3.19
N VAL A 337 1.96 -23.40 2.80
CA VAL A 337 3.14 -23.71 3.61
C VAL A 337 3.52 -22.55 4.54
N ASN A 338 3.45 -21.31 4.04
CA ASN A 338 4.10 -20.17 4.68
C ASN A 338 3.13 -19.15 5.29
N SER A 339 1.82 -19.34 5.22
CA SER A 339 0.83 -18.33 5.63
C SER A 339 0.97 -17.80 7.06
N GLU A 340 1.53 -18.58 8.00
CA GLU A 340 1.78 -18.13 9.36
C GLU A 340 2.75 -16.92 9.42
N SER A 341 3.64 -16.79 8.43
CA SER A 341 4.57 -15.66 8.28
C SER A 341 3.96 -14.44 7.58
N ILE A 342 2.66 -14.48 7.25
CA ILE A 342 1.93 -13.38 6.62
C ILE A 342 0.76 -12.95 7.50
N TYR A 343 -0.22 -13.82 7.73
CA TYR A 343 -1.43 -13.43 8.47
C TYR A 343 -1.10 -13.01 9.88
N GLY A 344 -1.64 -11.88 10.35
CA GLY A 344 -1.44 -11.42 11.73
C GLY A 344 -0.04 -10.93 12.05
N THR A 345 0.84 -10.77 11.06
CA THR A 345 2.16 -10.21 11.31
C THR A 345 2.14 -8.68 11.42
N THR A 346 3.14 -8.15 12.10
CA THR A 346 3.49 -6.73 12.12
C THR A 346 4.74 -6.49 11.28
N ALA A 347 5.07 -5.21 11.10
CA ALA A 347 6.29 -4.80 10.41
C ALA A 347 7.54 -5.41 11.05
N SER A 348 8.59 -5.55 10.22
CA SER A 348 9.92 -5.96 10.64
C SER A 348 10.42 -5.05 11.75
N PRO A 349 10.89 -5.60 12.89
CA PRO A 349 11.53 -4.79 13.90
C PRO A 349 12.99 -4.48 13.55
N ILE A 350 13.59 -5.23 12.61
CA ILE A 350 15.01 -5.22 12.25
C ILE A 350 15.27 -4.65 10.84
N GLY A 351 14.26 -4.04 10.21
CA GLY A 351 14.39 -3.41 8.89
C GLY A 351 14.40 -4.40 7.71
N ALA A 352 15.03 -3.99 6.60
CA ALA A 352 15.15 -4.74 5.36
C ALA A 352 16.56 -5.31 5.16
N PHE A 353 16.67 -6.38 4.38
CA PHE A 353 17.92 -7.09 4.12
C PHE A 353 18.16 -7.25 2.62
N ASP A 354 19.42 -7.41 2.24
CA ASP A 354 19.79 -7.76 0.86
C ASP A 354 19.25 -9.14 0.47
N TRP A 355 19.27 -10.10 1.41
CA TRP A 355 18.81 -11.46 1.16
C TRP A 355 17.28 -11.63 1.21
N GLY A 356 16.52 -10.62 1.67
CA GLY A 356 15.09 -10.77 1.86
C GLY A 356 14.43 -9.80 2.85
N ARG A 357 13.43 -10.30 3.59
CA ARG A 357 12.58 -9.50 4.48
C ARG A 357 12.31 -10.20 5.80
N CYS A 358 11.84 -9.45 6.79
CA CYS A 358 11.36 -10.00 8.06
C CYS A 358 9.94 -9.53 8.36
N THR A 359 9.14 -10.41 8.94
CA THR A 359 7.84 -10.09 9.54
C THR A 359 7.84 -10.60 10.97
N MET A 360 7.02 -10.02 11.84
CA MET A 360 7.00 -10.40 13.25
C MET A 360 5.61 -10.76 13.73
N LYS A 361 5.53 -11.73 14.64
CA LYS A 361 4.40 -11.91 15.55
C LYS A 361 4.87 -11.85 16.99
N SER A 362 4.16 -11.11 17.83
CA SER A 362 4.32 -11.23 19.28
C SER A 362 3.49 -12.41 19.78
N ALA A 363 4.16 -13.39 20.40
CA ALA A 363 3.49 -14.51 21.05
C ALA A 363 3.15 -14.11 22.50
N LYS A 364 1.86 -13.98 22.82
CA LYS A 364 1.42 -13.87 24.22
C LYS A 364 1.66 -15.22 24.90
N SER A 365 2.53 -15.26 25.90
CA SER A 365 2.76 -16.45 26.71
C SER A 365 1.63 -16.61 27.73
N GLY A 366 0.75 -17.59 27.54
CA GLY A 366 -0.21 -18.04 28.57
C GLY A 366 -1.39 -17.08 28.87
N SER A 367 -2.33 -17.60 29.66
CA SER A 367 -3.71 -17.12 29.89
C SER A 367 -3.90 -15.81 30.66
N SER A 368 -2.98 -14.84 30.54
CA SER A 368 -3.19 -13.47 31.04
C SER A 368 -3.02 -12.47 29.90
N ALA A 369 -4.12 -12.13 29.25
CA ALA A 369 -4.16 -11.10 28.22
C ALA A 369 -3.96 -9.66 28.77
N ASN A 370 -3.69 -9.51 30.08
CA ASN A 370 -3.69 -8.24 30.83
C ASN A 370 -2.39 -7.95 31.63
N SER A 371 -1.24 -8.52 31.27
CA SER A 371 0.04 -8.11 31.88
C SER A 371 0.86 -7.22 30.93
N ASP A 372 1.07 -5.95 31.30
CA ASP A 372 1.90 -4.97 30.61
C ASP A 372 3.41 -5.20 30.79
N ASP A 373 3.83 -6.40 31.18
CA ASP A 373 5.24 -6.74 31.40
C ASP A 373 5.86 -7.36 30.13
N ASP A 374 6.44 -6.49 29.29
CA ASP A 374 7.10 -6.85 28.03
C ASP A 374 8.32 -7.78 28.23
N SER A 375 8.85 -7.88 29.45
CA SER A 375 10.02 -8.71 29.77
C SER A 375 9.78 -10.22 29.63
N GLN A 376 8.51 -10.65 29.60
CA GLN A 376 8.13 -12.07 29.43
C GLN A 376 7.55 -12.38 28.04
N GLN A 377 7.51 -11.40 27.13
CA GLN A 377 6.99 -11.63 25.79
C GLN A 377 8.01 -12.39 24.93
N ASN A 378 7.53 -13.40 24.21
CA ASN A 378 8.33 -14.05 23.17
C ASN A 378 7.87 -13.49 21.83
N HIS A 379 8.80 -13.32 20.90
CA HIS A 379 8.47 -12.91 19.54
C HIS A 379 8.89 -14.00 18.56
N LEU A 380 8.13 -14.11 17.49
CA LEU A 380 8.41 -14.97 16.36
C LEU A 380 8.74 -14.08 15.17
N LEU A 381 10.00 -14.10 14.76
CA LEU A 381 10.51 -13.42 13.58
C LEU A 381 10.50 -14.42 12.42
N TYR A 382 9.85 -14.06 11.32
CA TYR A 382 9.89 -14.86 10.10
C TYR A 382 10.82 -14.19 9.10
N LEU A 383 11.93 -14.86 8.83
CA LEU A 383 12.92 -14.44 7.84
C LEU A 383 12.50 -15.03 6.49
N HIS A 384 12.06 -14.16 5.60
CA HIS A 384 11.69 -14.49 4.23
C HIS A 384 12.91 -14.35 3.34
N VAL A 385 13.59 -15.46 3.06
CA VAL A 385 14.85 -15.50 2.32
C VAL A 385 14.56 -15.62 0.83
N PHE A 386 14.80 -14.54 0.10
CA PHE A 386 14.64 -14.45 -1.35
C PHE A 386 15.86 -15.02 -2.08
N ASP A 387 17.04 -14.70 -1.57
CA ASP A 387 18.31 -15.07 -2.16
C ASP A 387 19.06 -15.95 -1.18
N TRP A 388 18.96 -17.27 -1.40
CA TRP A 388 19.51 -18.28 -0.48
C TRP A 388 21.05 -18.29 -0.53
N PRO A 389 21.75 -18.03 0.59
CA PRO A 389 23.21 -18.00 0.63
C PRO A 389 23.84 -19.34 0.22
N SER A 390 24.71 -19.30 -0.79
CA SER A 390 25.36 -20.52 -1.32
C SER A 390 26.38 -21.14 -0.36
N ASP A 391 26.91 -20.36 0.58
CA ASP A 391 27.82 -20.81 1.62
C ASP A 391 27.07 -21.38 2.85
N GLY A 392 25.73 -21.39 2.81
CA GLY A 392 24.89 -21.92 3.88
C GLY A 392 24.86 -21.02 5.12
N LYS A 393 25.22 -19.74 5.01
CA LYS A 393 25.29 -18.82 6.15
C LYS A 393 24.41 -17.60 5.92
N LEU A 394 23.38 -17.45 6.75
CA LEU A 394 22.50 -16.29 6.72
C LEU A 394 22.77 -15.40 7.92
N MET A 395 23.30 -14.20 7.68
CA MET A 395 23.45 -13.18 8.72
C MET A 395 22.12 -12.43 8.89
N VAL A 396 21.62 -12.38 10.12
CA VAL A 396 20.50 -11.52 10.54
C VAL A 396 21.11 -10.35 11.32
N PRO A 397 21.47 -9.26 10.63
CA PRO A 397 22.21 -8.18 11.24
C PRO A 397 21.33 -7.42 12.26
N GLY A 398 21.96 -6.89 13.30
CA GLY A 398 21.32 -6.03 14.30
C GLY A 398 20.49 -6.75 15.37
N LEU A 399 20.12 -8.01 15.18
CA LEU A 399 19.35 -8.79 16.16
C LEU A 399 20.22 -9.17 17.37
N LYS A 400 19.91 -8.65 18.56
CA LYS A 400 20.64 -8.95 19.81
C LYS A 400 19.93 -9.92 20.73
N ASN A 401 18.64 -10.15 20.50
CA ASN A 401 17.87 -11.07 21.32
C ASN A 401 18.48 -12.48 21.32
N LYS A 402 18.38 -13.14 22.47
CA LYS A 402 18.66 -14.58 22.57
C LYS A 402 17.66 -15.37 21.73
N VAL A 403 18.16 -16.10 20.74
CA VAL A 403 17.37 -17.06 19.96
C VAL A 403 17.09 -18.30 20.80
N GLN A 404 15.81 -18.65 20.92
CA GLN A 404 15.37 -19.89 21.56
C GLN A 404 15.38 -21.06 20.57
N THR A 405 14.80 -20.83 19.38
CA THR A 405 14.68 -21.84 18.33
C THR A 405 14.67 -21.17 16.97
N ALA A 406 15.28 -21.80 15.97
CA ALA A 406 15.11 -21.45 14.56
C ALA A 406 14.74 -22.71 13.78
N HIS A 407 13.76 -22.64 12.89
CA HIS A 407 13.38 -23.75 12.02
C HIS A 407 12.81 -23.30 10.68
N LEU A 408 12.88 -24.14 9.67
CA LEU A 408 12.24 -23.92 8.37
C LEU A 408 10.74 -24.19 8.47
N LEU A 409 9.89 -23.25 8.02
CA LEU A 409 8.45 -23.48 7.99
C LEU A 409 8.05 -24.63 7.05
N ALA A 410 8.80 -24.80 5.96
CA ALA A 410 8.48 -25.80 4.94
C ALA A 410 8.48 -27.26 5.43
N ASN A 411 9.33 -27.60 6.40
CA ASN A 411 9.53 -28.97 6.83
C ASN A 411 9.84 -29.14 8.33
N GLY A 412 9.87 -28.06 9.11
CA GLY A 412 10.19 -28.08 10.53
C GLY A 412 11.66 -28.36 10.85
N GLN A 413 12.55 -28.38 9.87
CA GLN A 413 13.98 -28.63 10.10
C GLN A 413 14.55 -27.55 11.02
N VAL A 414 15.08 -27.98 12.17
CA VAL A 414 15.74 -27.11 13.14
C VAL A 414 17.08 -26.62 12.57
N LEU A 415 17.34 -25.32 12.74
CA LEU A 415 18.55 -24.65 12.28
C LEU A 415 19.41 -24.25 13.48
N GLN A 416 20.72 -24.33 13.32
CA GLN A 416 21.68 -23.85 14.31
C GLN A 416 21.84 -22.34 14.19
N THR A 417 21.92 -21.66 15.33
CA THR A 417 22.11 -20.21 15.41
C THR A 417 23.26 -19.86 16.32
N GLU A 418 24.08 -18.90 15.90
CA GLU A 418 25.21 -18.36 16.66
C GLU A 418 25.03 -16.86 16.82
N ALA A 419 25.13 -16.35 18.05
CA ALA A 419 25.13 -14.92 18.31
C ALA A 419 26.51 -14.34 18.00
N THR A 420 26.56 -13.24 17.26
CA THR A 420 27.78 -12.55 16.86
C THR A 420 27.75 -11.08 17.28
N GLU A 421 28.88 -10.39 17.13
CA GLU A 421 28.94 -8.94 17.34
C GLU A 421 28.03 -8.15 16.39
N ASP A 422 27.75 -8.69 15.20
CA ASP A 422 26.96 -8.02 14.16
C ASP A 422 25.48 -8.43 14.15
N GLY A 423 25.11 -9.52 14.84
CA GLY A 423 23.72 -10.01 14.89
C GLY A 423 23.62 -11.50 15.21
N VAL A 424 22.78 -12.21 14.46
CA VAL A 424 22.62 -13.67 14.57
C VAL A 424 22.98 -14.34 13.25
N LEU A 425 23.91 -15.28 13.29
CA LEU A 425 24.23 -16.15 12.17
C LEU A 425 23.38 -17.42 12.20
N VAL A 426 22.64 -17.68 11.13
CA VAL A 426 21.81 -18.90 10.97
C VAL A 426 22.49 -19.83 9.97
N SER A 427 22.71 -21.09 10.38
CA SER A 427 23.26 -22.13 9.51
C SER A 427 22.14 -22.77 8.68
N LEU A 428 22.27 -22.69 7.36
CA LEU A 428 21.26 -23.11 6.39
C LEU A 428 21.63 -24.44 5.72
N PRO A 429 20.64 -25.27 5.32
CA PRO A 429 20.89 -26.37 4.39
C PRO A 429 21.37 -25.84 3.03
N LYS A 430 22.04 -26.72 2.28
CA LYS A 430 22.60 -26.40 0.95
C LYS A 430 21.54 -25.98 -0.07
N THR A 431 20.31 -26.48 0.06
CA THR A 431 19.23 -26.24 -0.89
C THR A 431 18.09 -25.50 -0.19
N ALA A 432 17.64 -24.41 -0.79
CA ALA A 432 16.46 -23.67 -0.36
C ALA A 432 15.20 -24.55 -0.48
N PRO A 433 14.34 -24.62 0.53
CA PRO A 433 13.05 -25.33 0.42
C PRO A 433 12.14 -24.77 -0.69
N ASP A 434 12.18 -23.47 -0.91
CA ASP A 434 11.42 -22.74 -1.92
C ASP A 434 12.33 -21.73 -2.64
N SER A 435 12.24 -21.69 -3.98
CA SER A 435 13.10 -20.86 -4.83
C SER A 435 12.64 -19.41 -4.98
N ILE A 436 11.41 -19.10 -4.60
CA ILE A 436 10.85 -17.74 -4.62
C ILE A 436 11.14 -17.04 -3.28
N ALA A 437 10.77 -17.69 -2.18
CA ALA A 437 10.97 -17.21 -0.81
C ALA A 437 10.88 -18.37 0.19
N SER A 438 12.02 -18.76 0.74
CA SER A 438 12.09 -19.74 1.84
C SER A 438 11.93 -19.05 3.19
N VAL A 439 11.10 -19.60 4.08
CA VAL A 439 10.79 -18.95 5.37
C VAL A 439 11.42 -19.69 6.54
N ILE A 440 12.16 -18.96 7.36
CA ILE A 440 12.72 -19.42 8.64
C ILE A 440 11.97 -18.72 9.77
N ALA A 441 11.40 -19.51 10.69
CA ALA A 441 10.79 -19.00 11.90
C ALA A 441 11.81 -19.02 13.05
N VAL A 442 12.11 -17.84 13.59
CA VAL A 442 13.08 -17.61 14.66
C VAL A 442 12.33 -17.08 15.88
N LYS A 443 12.30 -17.89 16.94
CA LYS A 443 11.72 -17.49 18.22
C LYS A 443 12.78 -16.82 19.08
N VAL A 444 12.49 -15.62 19.55
CA VAL A 444 13.37 -14.81 20.41
C VAL A 444 12.69 -14.47 21.73
N SER A 445 13.49 -14.29 22.79
CA SER A 445 13.01 -13.92 24.12
C SER A 445 13.19 -12.44 24.44
N GLY A 446 12.25 -11.89 25.21
CA GLY A 446 12.31 -10.55 25.74
C GLY A 446 11.92 -9.49 24.70
N PRO A 447 11.91 -8.20 25.09
CA PRO A 447 11.62 -7.11 24.17
C PRO A 447 12.59 -7.15 23.00
N ILE A 448 12.12 -6.80 21.80
CA ILE A 448 12.98 -6.80 20.62
C ILE A 448 14.11 -5.79 20.79
N GLU A 449 15.34 -6.31 20.84
CA GLU A 449 16.57 -5.54 20.95
C GLU A 449 17.26 -5.54 19.60
N THR A 450 17.15 -4.40 18.91
CA THR A 450 17.76 -4.19 17.60
C THR A 450 18.76 -3.07 17.70
N VAL A 451 19.98 -3.31 17.25
CA VAL A 451 20.91 -2.23 16.94
C VAL A 451 20.63 -1.85 15.49
N ALA A 452 20.41 -0.56 15.22
CA ALA A 452 20.39 -0.06 13.85
C ALA A 452 21.67 -0.58 13.16
N VAL A 453 21.50 -1.29 12.04
CA VAL A 453 22.65 -1.81 11.30
C VAL A 453 23.27 -0.60 10.61
N THR A 454 24.23 0.00 11.29
CA THR A 454 24.93 1.18 10.82
C THR A 454 25.78 0.80 9.61
N PRO A 455 25.53 1.36 8.40
CA PRO A 455 26.35 1.11 7.21
C PRO A 455 27.86 1.16 7.50
N THR A 456 28.56 0.06 7.18
CA THR A 456 30.02 -0.08 7.34
C THR A 456 30.70 -0.32 6.00
N PRO A 457 31.96 0.14 5.81
CA PRO A 457 32.75 -0.24 4.63
C PRO A 457 32.82 -1.77 4.47
N ASP A 458 32.65 -2.24 3.25
CA ASP A 458 32.73 -3.66 2.89
C ASP A 458 34.18 -4.19 3.01
N GLY A 459 34.37 -5.47 2.67
CA GLY A 459 35.71 -6.10 2.69
C GLY A 459 36.74 -5.47 1.75
N LYS A 460 36.33 -4.58 0.83
CA LYS A 460 37.17 -3.81 -0.08
C LYS A 460 37.31 -2.35 0.36
N GLY A 461 36.77 -1.98 1.53
CA GLY A 461 36.78 -0.62 2.05
C GLY A 461 35.82 0.33 1.33
N GLU A 462 34.81 -0.19 0.63
CA GLU A 462 33.77 0.59 -0.04
C GLU A 462 32.54 0.71 0.86
N LEU A 463 32.03 1.93 1.04
CA LEU A 463 30.78 2.21 1.73
C LEU A 463 29.88 3.05 0.81
N VAL A 464 28.68 2.54 0.51
CA VAL A 464 27.69 3.23 -0.32
C VAL A 464 26.52 3.69 0.55
N LEU A 465 26.22 4.98 0.50
CA LEU A 465 25.16 5.65 1.26
C LEU A 465 24.09 6.14 0.29
N THR A 466 23.04 5.34 0.13
CA THR A 466 21.97 5.60 -0.84
C THR A 466 20.91 6.54 -0.29
N ALA A 467 20.20 7.24 -1.16
CA ALA A 467 19.14 8.18 -0.74
C ALA A 467 18.02 7.53 0.09
N ASP A 468 17.70 6.27 -0.16
CA ASP A 468 16.64 5.53 0.56
C ASP A 468 17.04 5.04 1.95
N SER A 469 18.33 5.04 2.27
CA SER A 469 18.85 4.82 3.63
C SER A 469 19.14 6.12 4.39
N SER A 470 18.81 7.28 3.81
CA SER A 470 19.10 8.58 4.41
C SER A 470 18.02 9.07 5.37
N TYR A 471 18.45 9.82 6.39
CA TYR A 471 17.60 10.69 7.18
C TYR A 471 17.63 12.09 6.59
N ILE A 472 16.46 12.65 6.27
CA ILE A 472 16.32 14.01 5.75
C ILE A 472 15.79 14.91 6.86
N ASN A 473 16.60 15.88 7.25
CA ASN A 473 16.20 16.92 8.20
C ASN A 473 15.68 18.12 7.39
N ASN A 474 14.36 18.18 7.21
CA ASN A 474 13.67 19.33 6.63
C ASN A 474 13.39 20.39 7.72
N ASN A 475 13.30 21.65 7.31
CA ASN A 475 12.86 22.72 8.19
C ASN A 475 11.33 22.82 8.22
N GLU A 476 10.80 23.24 9.37
CA GLU A 476 9.38 23.48 9.54
C GLU A 476 8.86 24.55 8.56
N GLY A 477 7.83 24.22 7.79
CA GLY A 477 7.18 25.14 6.84
C GLY A 477 7.85 25.30 5.47
N SER A 478 8.95 24.58 5.19
CA SER A 478 9.60 24.60 3.87
C SER A 478 9.08 23.51 2.92
N ARG A 479 9.43 23.61 1.62
CA ARG A 479 9.14 22.54 0.67
C ARG A 479 10.09 21.38 0.95
N GLU A 480 9.53 20.28 1.46
CA GLU A 480 10.29 19.12 1.94
C GLU A 480 11.16 18.48 0.84
N ALA A 481 12.47 18.43 1.10
CA ALA A 481 13.33 17.48 0.43
C ALA A 481 12.83 16.07 0.77
N THR A 482 12.76 15.20 -0.23
CA THR A 482 12.19 13.87 -0.02
C THR A 482 12.83 12.85 -0.95
N VAL A 483 12.78 11.61 -0.53
CA VAL A 483 13.28 10.49 -1.28
C VAL A 483 12.31 10.19 -2.45
N ARG A 484 12.81 10.38 -3.67
CA ARG A 484 12.12 10.17 -4.94
C ARG A 484 12.80 9.05 -5.74
N GLU A 485 12.33 8.85 -6.96
CA GLU A 485 12.84 7.82 -7.86
C GLU A 485 12.92 8.35 -9.29
N HIS A 486 14.00 8.00 -9.98
CA HIS A 486 14.16 8.21 -11.42
C HIS A 486 14.87 6.99 -12.00
N ASP A 487 14.31 6.40 -13.06
CA ASP A 487 14.76 5.14 -13.67
C ASP A 487 14.89 3.97 -12.68
N GLY A 488 13.96 3.88 -11.72
CA GLY A 488 13.99 2.84 -10.68
C GLY A 488 15.01 3.08 -9.56
N ILE A 489 15.83 4.14 -9.65
CA ILE A 489 16.90 4.41 -8.66
C ILE A 489 16.46 5.54 -7.69
N PRO A 490 16.54 5.31 -6.36
CA PRO A 490 16.35 6.33 -5.33
C PRO A 490 17.22 7.58 -5.51
N HIS A 491 16.65 8.76 -5.30
CA HIS A 491 17.41 10.00 -5.08
C HIS A 491 16.68 10.90 -4.09
N VAL A 492 17.42 11.71 -3.32
CA VAL A 492 16.84 12.87 -2.64
C VAL A 492 16.56 13.91 -3.71
N GLY A 493 15.30 14.30 -3.85
CA GLY A 493 14.82 15.28 -4.82
C GLY A 493 13.83 16.24 -4.18
N TYR A 494 13.41 17.27 -4.93
CA TYR A 494 12.69 18.42 -4.35
C TYR A 494 13.43 19.05 -3.15
N TRP A 495 14.74 18.84 -3.10
CA TRP A 495 15.61 19.58 -2.20
C TRP A 495 15.67 21.00 -2.73
N LEU A 496 14.83 21.87 -2.17
CA LEU A 496 14.63 23.26 -2.57
C LEU A 496 14.97 24.25 -1.44
N ASP A 497 15.17 23.73 -0.24
CA ASP A 497 15.53 24.48 0.96
C ASP A 497 17.03 24.26 1.26
N ASP A 498 17.80 25.34 1.26
CA ASP A 498 19.25 25.30 1.52
C ASP A 498 19.58 25.11 3.01
N GLN A 499 18.58 25.11 3.89
CA GLN A 499 18.75 24.77 5.29
C GLN A 499 18.51 23.28 5.59
N ALA A 500 17.82 22.57 4.70
CA ALA A 500 17.61 21.14 4.83
C ALA A 500 18.93 20.37 4.68
N SER A 501 19.06 19.24 5.37
CA SER A 501 20.24 18.37 5.28
C SER A 501 19.86 16.92 5.11
N VAL A 502 20.76 16.16 4.49
CA VAL A 502 20.62 14.71 4.31
C VAL A 502 21.75 14.05 5.10
N GLN A 503 21.45 13.05 5.90
CA GLN A 503 22.46 12.39 6.73
C GLN A 503 22.30 10.87 6.78
N TRP A 504 23.40 10.21 7.08
CA TRP A 504 23.49 8.77 7.28
C TRP A 504 24.32 8.50 8.53
N ASP A 505 23.82 7.63 9.39
CA ASP A 505 24.61 7.07 10.46
C ASP A 505 25.51 5.99 9.86
N ILE A 506 26.82 6.03 10.12
CA ILE A 506 27.79 5.09 9.56
C ILE A 506 28.74 4.58 10.65
N LYS A 507 29.38 3.43 10.42
CA LYS A 507 30.46 2.92 11.28
C LYS A 507 31.71 2.70 10.45
N ILE A 508 32.75 3.48 10.75
CA ILE A 508 34.08 3.30 10.15
C ILE A 508 34.79 2.19 10.92
N THR A 509 35.03 1.07 10.24
CA THR A 509 35.70 -0.11 10.84
C THR A 509 37.22 -0.03 10.77
N GLN A 510 37.75 0.77 9.85
CA GLN A 510 39.19 0.98 9.70
C GLN A 510 39.49 2.49 9.57
N PRO A 511 40.32 3.06 10.45
CA PRO A 511 40.79 4.44 10.29
C PRO A 511 41.52 4.63 8.96
N GLY A 512 41.60 5.89 8.51
CA GLY A 512 42.34 6.27 7.31
C GLY A 512 41.60 7.29 6.45
N SER A 513 42.16 7.52 5.26
CA SER A 513 41.60 8.40 4.24
C SER A 513 40.57 7.67 3.37
N TYR A 514 39.46 8.34 3.08
CA TYR A 514 38.39 7.85 2.22
C TYR A 514 38.08 8.88 1.15
N VAL A 515 38.20 8.50 -0.12
CA VAL A 515 37.74 9.33 -1.23
C VAL A 515 36.22 9.30 -1.25
N VAL A 516 35.61 10.48 -1.25
CA VAL A 516 34.16 10.64 -1.31
C VAL A 516 33.76 11.02 -2.72
N SER A 517 32.85 10.26 -3.31
CA SER A 517 32.14 10.63 -4.52
C SER A 517 30.63 10.74 -4.27
N ALA A 518 29.95 11.49 -5.12
CA ALA A 518 28.49 11.57 -5.13
C ALA A 518 27.95 11.29 -6.52
N THR A 519 26.89 10.49 -6.60
CA THR A 519 26.09 10.37 -7.82
C THR A 519 24.92 11.33 -7.72
N LEU A 520 24.92 12.37 -8.55
CA LEU A 520 23.95 13.47 -8.46
C LEU A 520 23.60 14.05 -9.83
N SER A 521 22.54 14.84 -9.89
CA SER A 521 22.18 15.66 -11.06
C SER A 521 21.88 17.11 -10.65
N VAL A 522 22.34 18.06 -11.45
CA VAL A 522 22.18 19.51 -11.20
C VAL A 522 21.74 20.16 -12.50
N GLU A 523 20.66 20.93 -12.46
CA GLU A 523 20.21 21.72 -13.63
C GLU A 523 20.93 23.07 -13.69
N GLY A 524 20.98 23.79 -12.56
CA GLY A 524 21.68 25.07 -12.45
C GLY A 524 23.18 24.98 -12.71
N ASP A 525 23.82 26.11 -12.98
CA ASP A 525 25.21 26.18 -13.45
C ASP A 525 26.20 25.46 -12.54
N ASN A 526 26.07 25.66 -11.22
CA ASN A 526 26.84 24.97 -10.19
C ASN A 526 26.01 24.81 -8.92
N THR A 527 26.31 23.81 -8.11
CA THR A 527 25.82 23.68 -6.73
C THR A 527 26.98 23.45 -5.77
N THR A 528 26.96 24.11 -4.62
CA THR A 528 27.95 23.92 -3.55
C THR A 528 27.29 23.36 -2.30
N PHE A 529 27.86 22.28 -1.76
CA PHE A 529 27.40 21.64 -0.52
C PHE A 529 28.59 21.06 0.24
N ARG A 530 28.41 20.87 1.55
CA ARG A 530 29.37 20.24 2.45
C ARG A 530 29.02 18.79 2.64
N VAL A 531 30.01 17.91 2.68
CA VAL A 531 29.85 16.47 2.95
C VAL A 531 30.84 16.02 4.01
N GLY A 532 30.39 15.24 5.00
CA GLY A 532 31.27 14.60 5.97
C GLY A 532 30.74 14.66 7.40
N PRO A 533 31.56 14.21 8.38
CA PRO A 533 31.21 14.28 9.79
C PRO A 533 31.16 15.72 10.30
N MET A 534 30.36 15.97 11.35
CA MET A 534 30.33 17.26 12.01
C MET A 534 31.75 17.67 12.47
N GLY A 535 32.24 18.81 12.00
CA GLY A 535 33.59 19.31 12.30
C GLY A 535 34.69 18.89 11.32
N GLY A 536 34.40 17.99 10.36
CA GLY A 536 35.36 17.48 9.37
C GLY A 536 34.81 17.44 7.93
N GLN A 537 33.89 18.33 7.59
CA GLN A 537 33.24 18.32 6.28
C GLN A 537 34.14 18.90 5.17
N ILE A 538 34.07 18.30 3.98
CA ILE A 538 34.59 18.85 2.73
C ILE A 538 33.54 19.72 2.06
N GLU A 539 33.89 20.94 1.62
CA GLU A 539 33.03 21.78 0.78
C GLU A 539 33.34 21.48 -0.70
N ALA A 540 32.35 20.97 -1.43
CA ALA A 540 32.48 20.61 -2.84
C ALA A 540 31.56 21.47 -3.70
N THR A 541 32.08 21.91 -4.86
CA THR A 541 31.27 22.60 -5.89
C THR A 541 31.20 21.70 -7.11
N VAL A 542 29.97 21.40 -7.53
CA VAL A 542 29.69 20.49 -8.64
C VAL A 542 28.99 21.26 -9.76
N PRO A 543 29.52 21.22 -11.00
CA PRO A 543 28.91 21.91 -12.13
C PRO A 543 27.62 21.21 -12.60
N SER A 544 26.84 21.94 -13.39
CA SER A 544 25.63 21.44 -14.05
C SER A 544 25.89 20.09 -14.73
N THR A 545 24.91 19.20 -14.61
CA THR A 545 24.88 17.91 -15.32
C THR A 545 24.00 17.98 -16.56
N GLY A 546 23.43 19.16 -16.84
CA GLY A 546 22.57 19.42 -18.00
C GLY A 546 21.12 18.97 -17.82
N GLY A 547 20.66 18.79 -16.58
CA GLY A 547 19.26 18.56 -16.20
C GLY A 547 19.06 17.53 -15.08
N TYR A 548 17.92 17.61 -14.38
CA TYR A 548 17.59 16.76 -13.21
C TYR A 548 17.45 15.24 -13.49
N GLY A 549 17.39 14.82 -14.76
CA GLY A 549 17.41 13.42 -15.16
C GLY A 549 18.81 12.89 -15.52
N LYS A 550 19.83 13.76 -15.59
CA LYS A 550 21.18 13.41 -16.03
C LYS A 550 22.09 13.21 -14.83
N TYR A 551 22.13 11.99 -14.31
CA TYR A 551 22.97 11.64 -13.16
C TYR A 551 24.40 11.35 -13.59
N VAL A 552 25.35 11.90 -12.84
CA VAL A 552 26.77 11.66 -13.02
C VAL A 552 27.44 11.45 -11.67
N GLU A 553 28.48 10.64 -11.65
CA GLU A 553 29.35 10.53 -10.48
C GLU A 553 30.42 11.62 -10.51
N ARG A 554 30.66 12.26 -9.35
CA ARG A 554 31.67 13.29 -9.15
C ARG A 554 32.42 13.03 -7.86
N SER A 555 33.75 13.05 -7.93
CA SER A 555 34.58 13.09 -6.72
C SER A 555 34.40 14.43 -6.03
N LEU A 556 34.19 14.41 -4.72
CA LEU A 556 33.97 15.58 -3.88
C LEU A 556 35.23 15.97 -3.11
N GLY A 557 36.11 15.01 -2.83
CA GLY A 557 37.32 15.19 -2.03
C GLY A 557 37.63 13.95 -1.19
N THR A 558 38.46 14.13 -0.16
CA THR A 558 38.88 13.06 0.75
C THR A 558 38.48 13.43 2.18
N LEU A 559 37.84 12.49 2.88
CA LEU A 559 37.60 12.55 4.31
C LEU A 559 38.68 11.76 5.05
N GLN A 560 39.11 12.26 6.20
CA GLN A 560 40.04 11.57 7.09
C GLN A 560 39.28 11.13 8.34
N PHE A 561 39.42 9.85 8.70
CA PHE A 561 38.92 9.31 9.97
C PHE A 561 40.09 8.82 10.80
N ASP A 562 40.35 9.48 11.92
CA ASP A 562 41.51 9.18 12.78
C ASP A 562 41.29 7.94 13.65
N GLU A 563 40.02 7.61 13.93
CA GLU A 563 39.62 6.47 14.76
C GLU A 563 38.51 5.66 14.09
N ALA A 564 38.42 4.38 14.46
CA ALA A 564 37.28 3.55 14.11
C ALA A 564 36.13 3.85 15.06
N GLY A 565 34.90 3.84 14.57
CA GLY A 565 33.74 4.16 15.40
C GLY A 565 32.52 4.55 14.59
N GLU A 566 31.43 4.79 15.32
CA GLU A 566 30.19 5.32 14.78
C GLU A 566 30.31 6.83 14.56
N THR A 567 29.75 7.32 13.44
CA THR A 567 29.71 8.75 13.12
C THR A 567 28.56 9.03 12.16
N ILE A 568 28.25 10.31 11.92
CA ILE A 568 27.18 10.74 11.02
C ILE A 568 27.82 11.42 9.81
N ILE A 569 27.55 10.94 8.61
CA ILE A 569 27.88 11.68 7.38
C ILE A 569 26.70 12.55 7.01
N GLN A 570 26.93 13.86 6.92
CA GLN A 570 25.92 14.81 6.50
C GLN A 570 26.31 15.45 5.17
N ALA A 571 25.35 15.52 4.25
CA ALA A 571 25.36 16.41 3.09
C ALA A 571 24.49 17.64 3.39
N LYS A 572 25.08 18.84 3.35
CA LYS A 572 24.40 20.10 3.68
C LYS A 572 24.68 21.20 2.65
N PRO A 573 23.67 21.88 2.09
CA PRO A 573 23.84 23.00 1.18
C PRO A 573 24.70 24.11 1.79
N VAL A 574 25.47 24.81 0.95
CA VAL A 574 26.14 26.05 1.35
C VAL A 574 25.27 27.23 0.96
N ALA A 575 24.71 27.91 1.96
CA ALA A 575 23.83 29.06 1.77
C ALA A 575 24.46 30.09 0.82
N GLY A 576 23.66 30.54 -0.16
CA GLY A 576 24.08 31.51 -1.19
C GLY A 576 24.99 30.97 -2.30
N LYS A 577 25.49 29.74 -2.21
CA LYS A 577 26.27 29.07 -3.28
C LYS A 577 25.60 27.80 -3.82
N TRP A 578 24.58 27.32 -3.13
CA TRP A 578 23.87 26.11 -3.52
C TRP A 578 22.79 26.38 -4.58
N GLN A 579 22.59 25.39 -5.44
CA GLN A 579 21.46 25.28 -6.34
C GLN A 579 20.79 23.92 -6.14
N PRO A 580 19.46 23.80 -6.35
CA PRO A 580 18.77 22.53 -6.25
C PRO A 580 19.44 21.41 -7.04
N MET A 581 19.52 20.24 -6.42
CA MET A 581 20.12 19.04 -6.99
C MET A 581 19.32 17.81 -6.60
N ASN A 582 19.46 16.75 -7.40
CA ASN A 582 19.06 15.40 -6.98
C ASN A 582 20.30 14.61 -6.57
N LEU A 583 20.27 13.97 -5.40
CA LEU A 583 21.38 13.17 -4.88
C LEU A 583 20.96 11.69 -4.79
N ARG A 584 21.56 10.80 -5.59
CA ARG A 584 21.30 9.35 -5.55
C ARG A 584 22.02 8.66 -4.39
N GLN A 585 23.31 8.95 -4.25
CA GLN A 585 24.15 8.33 -3.25
C GLN A 585 25.42 9.13 -2.99
N LEU A 586 26.01 8.92 -1.81
CA LEU A 586 27.42 9.15 -1.53
C LEU A 586 28.15 7.80 -1.53
N LYS A 587 29.40 7.78 -1.98
CA LYS A 587 30.28 6.62 -1.90
C LYS A 587 31.58 7.04 -1.23
N LEU A 588 31.99 6.29 -0.21
CA LEU A 588 33.26 6.43 0.48
C LEU A 588 34.13 5.23 0.11
N GLN A 589 35.30 5.48 -0.48
CA GLN A 589 36.26 4.45 -0.83
C GLN A 589 37.54 4.66 -0.03
N LYS A 590 37.91 3.68 0.80
CA LYS A 590 39.19 3.72 1.52
C LYS A 590 40.35 3.77 0.52
N THR A 591 41.29 4.68 0.73
CA THR A 591 42.52 4.74 -0.06
C THR A 591 43.51 3.68 0.44
N GLU A 592 44.20 3.00 -0.47
CA GLU A 592 45.38 2.24 -0.10
C GLU A 592 46.47 3.21 0.39
N GLU A 593 46.99 3.03 1.60
CA GLU A 593 48.16 3.77 2.04
C GLU A 593 49.32 3.41 1.11
N SER A 594 49.84 4.40 0.39
CA SER A 594 51.16 4.28 -0.24
C SER A 594 52.18 4.07 0.88
N LYS A 595 52.68 2.83 1.01
CA LYS A 595 53.74 2.42 1.93
C LYS A 595 54.97 3.31 1.86
#